data_AF-A0A9Q3GZ17-F1
#
_entry.id   AF-A0A9Q3GZ17-F1
#
_cell.length_a   1.000
_cell.length_b   1.000
_cell.length_c   1.000
_cell.angle_alpha   90.00
_cell.angle_beta   90.00
_cell.angle_gamma   90.00
#
_symmetry.space_group_name_H-M   'P 1'
#
loop_
_entity.id
_entity.type
_entity.pdbx_description
1 polymer ?
#
loop_
_entity_poly.entity_id
_entity_poly.type
_entity_poly.pdbx_seq_one_letter_code
_entity_poly.pdbx_strand_id
1 'polypeptide(L)'
;MIICLKQRRLYQYCIEQCIPGDGVTQTPTVEAKIVDANVEACGLITNFLDSRTFAALVTTEEITHNSYLLWKKVNKRFASSTFNSKARIWSKFQKLTYNDILKDFIENTQKFLKNISAVGIAVEEEVLAFSILTKLPE
;
A
#
# COMPACT_ATOMS: atom_id res chain seq x y z
N MET A 1 -10.77 0.93 -7.29
CA MET A 1 -9.85 -0.14 -7.72
C MET A 1 -10.19 -1.51 -7.13
N ILE A 2 -9.90 -1.83 -5.85
CA ILE A 2 -10.11 -3.21 -5.30
C ILE A 2 -11.56 -3.69 -5.43
N ILE A 3 -12.53 -2.82 -5.13
CA ILE A 3 -13.97 -3.15 -5.26
C ILE A 3 -14.31 -3.56 -6.71
N CYS A 4 -13.80 -2.82 -7.71
CA CYS A 4 -14.02 -3.12 -9.13
C CYS A 4 -13.40 -4.46 -9.54
N LEU A 5 -12.19 -4.76 -9.07
CA LEU A 5 -11.54 -6.05 -9.32
C LEU A 5 -12.31 -7.23 -8.70
N LYS A 6 -12.90 -7.04 -7.50
CA LYS A 6 -13.72 -8.07 -6.85
C LYS A 6 -15.05 -8.28 -7.56
N GLN A 7 -15.72 -7.21 -7.97
CA GLN A 7 -17.00 -7.29 -8.71
C GLN A 7 -16.87 -8.07 -10.03
N ARG A 8 -15.72 -7.93 -10.71
CA ARG A 8 -15.44 -8.64 -11.96
C ARG A 8 -14.78 -10.00 -11.80
N ARG A 9 -14.57 -10.46 -10.54
CA ARG A 9 -13.84 -11.70 -10.25
C ARG A 9 -12.46 -11.71 -10.94
N LEU A 10 -11.70 -10.63 -10.78
CA LEU A 10 -10.34 -10.50 -11.30
C LEU A 10 -9.29 -10.41 -10.17
N TYR A 11 -9.73 -10.12 -8.94
CA TYR A 11 -8.85 -9.87 -7.81
C TYR A 11 -7.92 -11.05 -7.47
N GLN A 12 -8.36 -12.28 -7.69
CA GLN A 12 -7.59 -13.50 -7.47
C GLN A 12 -6.31 -13.54 -8.33
N TYR A 13 -6.38 -13.08 -9.59
CA TYR A 13 -5.22 -13.03 -10.47
C TYR A 13 -4.19 -11.97 -10.04
N CYS A 14 -4.60 -11.01 -9.21
CA CYS A 14 -3.72 -10.00 -8.65
C CYS A 14 -2.97 -10.48 -7.40
N ILE A 15 -3.49 -11.47 -6.67
CA ILE A 15 -2.94 -11.94 -5.38
C ILE A 15 -2.19 -13.26 -5.49
N GLU A 16 -2.50 -14.07 -6.50
CA GLU A 16 -1.85 -15.36 -6.77
C GLU A 16 -1.17 -15.31 -8.14
N GLN A 17 0.04 -15.87 -8.24
CA GLN A 17 0.65 -16.09 -9.54
C GLN A 17 -0.04 -17.28 -10.21
N CYS A 18 -0.92 -16.99 -11.18
CA CYS A 18 -1.35 -18.01 -12.12
C CYS A 18 -0.22 -18.21 -13.13
N ILE A 19 0.62 -19.23 -12.89
CA ILE A 19 1.67 -19.65 -13.82
C ILE A 19 1.01 -20.51 -14.90
N PRO A 20 1.02 -20.10 -16.18
CA PRO A 20 0.77 -21.03 -17.27
C PRO A 20 1.99 -21.97 -17.36
N GLY A 21 1.89 -23.21 -16.86
CA GLY A 21 2.95 -24.21 -17.06
C GLY A 21 3.23 -25.22 -15.95
N ASP A 22 2.67 -25.12 -14.74
CA ASP A 22 2.93 -26.12 -13.68
C ASP A 22 2.10 -27.40 -13.90
N GLY A 23 2.63 -28.28 -14.77
CA GLY A 23 2.54 -29.75 -14.68
C GLY A 23 1.17 -30.45 -14.78
N VAL A 24 0.06 -29.73 -14.78
CA VAL A 24 -1.27 -30.29 -15.05
C VAL A 24 -1.63 -29.90 -16.48
N THR A 25 -2.02 -30.87 -17.30
CA THR A 25 -2.45 -30.70 -18.69
C THR A 25 -3.57 -29.65 -18.80
N GLN A 26 -3.23 -28.37 -18.82
CA GLN A 26 -4.17 -27.30 -19.05
C GLN A 26 -4.54 -27.34 -20.53
N THR A 27 -5.81 -27.52 -20.83
CA THR A 27 -6.29 -27.38 -22.20
C THR A 27 -6.04 -25.93 -22.66
N PRO A 28 -5.72 -25.70 -23.95
CA PRO A 28 -5.41 -24.36 -24.48
C PRO A 28 -6.49 -23.31 -24.20
N THR A 29 -7.73 -23.75 -23.95
CA THR A 29 -8.86 -22.92 -23.55
C THR A 29 -8.73 -22.32 -22.14
N VAL A 30 -8.06 -23.00 -21.21
CA VAL A 30 -7.86 -22.52 -19.83
C VAL A 30 -6.76 -21.46 -19.79
N GLU A 31 -5.66 -21.71 -20.51
CA GLU A 31 -4.53 -20.78 -20.61
C GLU A 31 -4.95 -19.44 -21.24
N ALA A 32 -5.72 -19.47 -22.34
CA ALA A 32 -6.25 -18.27 -22.97
C ALA A 32 -7.13 -17.43 -22.00
N LYS A 33 -7.98 -18.09 -21.20
CA LYS A 33 -8.82 -17.41 -20.20
C LYS A 33 -7.99 -16.73 -19.10
N ILE A 34 -6.89 -17.34 -18.69
CA ILE A 34 -5.99 -16.75 -17.68
C ILE A 34 -5.29 -15.53 -18.26
N VAL A 35 -4.86 -15.59 -19.52
CA VAL A 35 -4.24 -14.46 -20.22
C VAL A 35 -5.23 -13.30 -20.36
N ASP A 36 -6.45 -13.57 -20.85
CA ASP A 36 -7.50 -12.56 -21.00
C ASP A 36 -7.84 -11.87 -19.67
N ALA A 37 -7.97 -12.65 -18.60
CA ALA A 37 -8.25 -12.12 -17.27
C ALA A 37 -7.10 -11.25 -16.72
N ASN A 38 -5.84 -11.63 -16.99
CA ASN A 38 -4.69 -10.82 -16.61
C ASN A 38 -4.65 -9.49 -17.38
N VAL A 39 -4.94 -9.50 -18.69
CA VAL A 39 -5.00 -8.29 -19.50
C VAL A 39 -6.12 -7.37 -19.01
N GLU A 40 -7.30 -7.91 -18.72
CA GLU A 40 -8.42 -7.13 -18.20
C GLU A 40 -8.08 -6.52 -16.83
N ALA A 41 -7.51 -7.32 -15.92
CA ALA A 41 -7.09 -6.85 -14.60
C ALA A 41 -6.02 -5.75 -14.70
N CYS A 42 -5.03 -5.90 -15.59
CA CYS A 42 -4.01 -4.88 -15.83
C CYS A 42 -4.63 -3.59 -16.36
N GLY A 43 -5.49 -3.67 -17.38
CA GLY A 43 -6.18 -2.51 -17.94
C GLY A 43 -7.00 -1.74 -16.91
N LEU A 44 -7.70 -2.47 -16.03
CA LEU A 44 -8.42 -1.85 -14.92
C LEU A 44 -7.48 -1.17 -13.94
N ILE A 45 -6.40 -1.83 -13.51
CA ILE A 45 -5.42 -1.23 -12.58
C ILE A 45 -4.83 0.04 -13.20
N THR A 46 -4.40 0.01 -14.45
CA THR A 46 -3.78 1.14 -15.14
C THR A 46 -4.74 2.31 -15.32
N ASN A 47 -6.03 2.06 -15.53
CA ASN A 47 -7.06 3.11 -15.59
C ASN A 47 -7.22 3.89 -14.27
N PHE A 48 -6.79 3.33 -13.13
CA PHE A 48 -6.78 4.02 -11.84
C PHE A 48 -5.46 4.75 -11.56
N LEU A 49 -4.44 4.63 -12.41
CA LEU A 49 -3.14 5.28 -12.23
C LEU A 49 -3.09 6.61 -13.00
N ASP A 50 -2.54 7.64 -12.39
CA ASP A 50 -2.14 8.84 -13.15
C ASP A 50 -0.95 8.54 -14.06
N SER A 51 -0.72 9.39 -15.07
CA SER A 51 0.32 9.18 -16.08
C SER A 51 1.73 9.06 -15.48
N ARG A 52 2.00 9.76 -14.38
CA ARG A 52 3.32 9.73 -13.70
C ARG A 52 3.54 8.40 -12.98
N THR A 53 2.51 7.90 -12.31
CA THR A 53 2.51 6.63 -11.60
C THR A 53 2.54 5.47 -12.57
N PHE A 54 1.80 5.56 -13.68
CA PHE A 54 1.85 4.60 -14.76
C PHE A 54 3.29 4.44 -15.29
N ALA A 55 3.93 5.54 -15.70
CA ALA A 55 5.29 5.52 -16.24
C ALA A 55 6.33 4.98 -15.23
N ALA A 56 6.12 5.20 -13.92
CA ALA A 56 7.01 4.71 -12.89
C ALA A 56 6.85 3.21 -12.57
N LEU A 57 5.64 2.64 -12.75
CA LEU A 57 5.34 1.26 -12.37
C LEU A 57 5.41 0.30 -13.56
N VAL A 58 4.91 0.75 -14.72
CA VAL A 58 4.81 0.00 -15.97
C VAL A 58 6.04 0.32 -16.82
N THR A 59 7.14 -0.35 -16.47
CA THR A 59 8.45 -0.13 -17.11
C THR A 59 8.72 -1.07 -18.29
N THR A 60 7.99 -2.17 -18.38
CA THR A 60 8.11 -3.21 -19.41
C THR A 60 6.74 -3.74 -19.79
N GLU A 61 6.61 -4.21 -21.03
CA GLU A 61 5.38 -4.82 -21.56
C GLU A 61 4.99 -6.10 -20.79
N GLU A 62 5.95 -6.82 -20.24
CA GLU A 62 5.67 -7.99 -19.37
C GLU A 62 4.80 -7.65 -18.15
N ILE A 63 4.87 -6.40 -17.66
CA ILE A 63 4.07 -5.95 -16.51
C ILE A 63 2.63 -5.63 -16.92
N THR A 64 2.37 -5.26 -18.18
CA THR A 64 1.01 -4.98 -18.67
C THR A 64 0.20 -6.25 -18.92
N HIS A 65 0.85 -7.42 -18.92
CA HIS A 65 0.21 -8.72 -19.10
C HIS A 65 0.23 -9.59 -17.83
N ASN A 66 0.80 -9.08 -16.73
CA ASN A 66 0.89 -9.81 -15.48
C ASN A 66 0.30 -9.00 -14.32
N SER A 67 -0.98 -9.26 -14.04
CA SER A 67 -1.74 -8.51 -13.05
C SER A 67 -1.20 -8.69 -11.62
N TYR A 68 -0.65 -9.87 -11.31
CA TYR A 68 0.05 -10.12 -10.06
C TYR A 68 1.28 -9.23 -9.88
N LEU A 69 2.17 -9.16 -10.87
CA LEU A 69 3.38 -8.35 -10.81
C LEU A 69 3.06 -6.86 -10.74
N LEU A 70 2.10 -6.40 -11.55
CA LEU A 70 1.62 -5.02 -11.50
C LEU A 70 1.02 -4.69 -10.13
N TRP A 71 0.15 -5.56 -9.60
CA TRP A 71 -0.46 -5.39 -8.27
C TRP A 71 0.58 -5.35 -7.16
N LYS A 72 1.60 -6.21 -7.21
CA LYS A 72 2.72 -6.20 -6.27
C LYS A 72 3.49 -4.88 -6.32
N LYS A 73 3.75 -4.33 -7.51
CA LYS A 73 4.41 -3.03 -7.68
C LYS A 73 3.55 -1.88 -7.14
N VAL A 74 2.25 -1.87 -7.44
CA VAL A 74 1.29 -0.90 -6.91
C VAL A 74 1.28 -0.96 -5.38
N ASN A 75 1.11 -2.14 -4.79
CA ASN A 75 1.13 -2.31 -3.35
C ASN A 75 2.46 -1.87 -2.74
N LYS A 76 3.61 -2.21 -3.34
CA LYS A 76 4.91 -1.76 -2.85
C LYS A 76 5.04 -0.23 -2.86
N ARG A 77 4.51 0.43 -3.90
CA ARG A 77 4.57 1.89 -4.05
C ARG A 77 3.64 2.62 -3.09
N PHE A 78 2.46 2.07 -2.84
CA PHE A 78 1.41 2.69 -2.04
C PHE A 78 1.24 2.10 -0.64
N ALA A 79 2.07 1.12 -0.26
CA ALA A 79 2.08 0.56 1.09
C ALA A 79 2.33 1.67 2.11
N SER A 80 1.57 1.61 3.21
CA SER A 80 1.70 2.49 4.37
C SER A 80 3.11 2.49 4.99
N SER A 81 3.89 1.42 4.78
CA SER A 81 5.27 1.27 5.25
C SER A 81 6.34 1.90 4.33
N THR A 82 5.97 2.60 3.26
CA THR A 82 6.97 3.34 2.46
C THR A 82 7.66 4.41 3.31
N PHE A 83 8.95 4.69 3.06
CA PHE A 83 9.71 5.71 3.79
C PHE A 83 9.00 7.06 3.80
N ASN A 84 8.41 7.48 2.68
CA ASN A 84 7.67 8.73 2.58
C ASN A 84 6.43 8.76 3.50
N SER A 85 5.70 7.65 3.59
CA SER A 85 4.56 7.52 4.50
C SER A 85 5.01 7.55 5.97
N LYS A 86 6.09 6.83 6.30
CA LYS A 86 6.72 6.87 7.63
C LYS A 86 7.15 8.29 8.00
N ALA A 87 7.91 8.95 7.13
CA ALA A 87 8.37 10.33 7.32
C ALA A 87 7.21 11.32 7.49
N ARG A 88 6.11 11.14 6.74
CA ARG A 88 4.91 11.98 6.86
C ARG A 88 4.21 11.80 8.20
N ILE A 89 4.03 10.57 8.67
CA ILE A 89 3.43 10.31 10.00
C ILE A 89 4.33 10.85 11.10
N TRP A 90 5.64 10.60 11.02
CA TRP A 90 6.61 11.11 11.99
C TRP A 90 6.61 12.65 12.02
N SER A 91 6.66 13.32 10.87
CA SER A 91 6.62 14.78 10.78
C SER A 91 5.35 15.38 11.39
N LYS A 92 4.19 14.73 11.21
CA LYS A 92 2.94 15.16 11.85
C LYS A 92 2.99 14.99 13.37
N PHE A 93 3.51 13.87 13.86
CA PHE A 93 3.72 13.66 15.30
C PHE A 93 4.67 14.71 15.90
N GLN A 94 5.77 15.00 15.21
CA GLN A 94 6.73 16.02 15.64
C GLN A 94 6.11 17.43 15.68
N LYS A 95 5.12 17.72 14.82
CA LYS A 95 4.37 18.99 14.84
C LYS A 95 3.18 19.01 15.79
N LEU A 96 2.88 17.93 16.50
CA LEU A 96 1.85 17.94 17.54
C LEU A 96 2.26 18.92 18.63
N THR A 97 1.38 19.86 18.96
CA THR A 97 1.54 20.88 20.01
C THR A 97 0.48 20.69 21.09
N TYR A 98 0.82 21.06 22.32
CA TYR A 98 -0.14 21.22 23.39
C TYR A 98 -0.91 22.53 23.22
N ASN A 99 -2.23 22.49 23.38
CA ASN A 99 -3.13 23.63 23.19
C ASN A 99 -3.99 23.87 24.46
N ASP A 100 -3.40 23.76 25.66
CA ASP A 100 -4.06 23.97 26.96
C ASP A 100 -5.21 23.02 27.32
N ILE A 101 -5.48 22.02 26.46
CA ILE A 101 -6.47 20.96 26.71
C ILE A 101 -5.72 19.62 26.78
N LEU A 102 -5.44 19.17 28.01
CA LEU A 102 -4.66 17.94 28.26
C LEU A 102 -5.31 16.70 27.67
N LYS A 103 -6.64 16.58 27.77
CA LYS A 103 -7.37 15.43 27.23
C LYS A 103 -7.15 15.28 25.72
N ASP A 104 -7.32 16.35 24.96
CA ASP A 104 -7.14 16.35 23.51
C ASP A 104 -5.69 16.04 23.13
N PHE A 105 -4.73 16.57 23.88
CA PHE A 105 -3.32 16.26 23.66
C PHE A 105 -3.02 14.77 23.87
N ILE A 106 -3.53 14.16 24.94
CA ILE A 106 -3.38 12.72 25.22
C ILE A 106 -4.02 11.89 24.11
N GLU A 107 -5.27 12.18 23.74
CA GLU A 107 -5.99 11.44 22.69
C GLU A 107 -5.28 11.52 21.33
N ASN A 108 -4.82 12.71 20.95
CA ASN A 108 -4.05 12.90 19.72
C ASN A 108 -2.70 12.18 19.77
N THR A 109 -2.00 12.22 20.90
CA THR A 109 -0.74 11.50 21.09
C THR A 109 -0.95 10.00 20.92
N GLN A 110 -1.94 9.41 21.59
CA GLN A 110 -2.27 7.99 21.46
C GLN A 110 -2.62 7.61 20.01
N LYS A 111 -3.35 8.46 19.29
CA LYS A 111 -3.65 8.27 17.88
C LYS A 111 -2.38 8.26 17.02
N PHE A 112 -1.43 9.15 17.28
CA PHE A 112 -0.14 9.16 16.58
C PHE A 112 0.71 7.94 16.91
N LEU A 113 0.78 7.50 18.17
CA LEU A 113 1.51 6.28 18.55
C LEU A 113 0.98 5.04 17.83
N LYS A 114 -0.35 4.89 17.76
CA LYS A 114 -0.99 3.82 16.96
C LYS A 114 -0.61 3.90 15.48
N ASN A 115 -0.60 5.11 14.91
CA ASN A 115 -0.21 5.30 13.50
C ASN A 115 1.27 4.98 13.26
N ILE A 116 2.17 5.41 14.15
CA ILE A 116 3.62 5.15 14.10
C ILE A 116 3.89 3.64 14.10
N SER A 117 3.22 2.90 15.00
CA SER A 117 3.27 1.44 15.04
C SER A 117 2.69 0.82 13.75
N ALA A 118 1.53 1.29 13.29
CA ALA A 118 0.87 0.77 12.09
C ALA A 118 1.68 0.96 10.79
N VAL A 119 2.46 2.04 10.67
CA VAL A 119 3.38 2.22 9.53
C VAL A 119 4.71 1.49 9.72
N GLY A 120 4.99 0.90 10.90
CA GLY A 120 6.20 0.15 11.19
C GLY A 120 7.43 1.02 11.41
N ILE A 121 7.29 2.15 12.11
CA ILE A 121 8.44 2.91 12.62
C ILE A 121 8.80 2.30 13.97
N ALA A 122 9.99 1.70 14.06
CA ALA A 122 10.55 1.24 15.32
C ALA A 122 11.26 2.42 16.00
N VAL A 123 10.79 2.80 17.19
CA VAL A 123 11.40 3.83 18.03
C VAL A 123 11.41 3.28 19.45
N GLU A 124 12.50 3.53 20.18
CA GLU A 124 12.59 3.18 21.60
C GLU A 124 11.54 3.96 22.40
N GLU A 125 10.94 3.30 23.39
CA GLU A 125 9.87 3.89 24.21
C GLU A 125 10.34 5.16 24.94
N GLU A 126 11.59 5.16 25.40
CA GLU A 126 12.20 6.31 26.09
C GLU A 126 12.30 7.54 25.18
N VAL A 127 12.71 7.36 23.91
CA VAL A 127 12.76 8.43 22.92
C VAL A 127 11.36 8.99 22.61
N LEU A 128 10.34 8.12 22.54
CA LEU A 128 8.96 8.54 22.39
C LEU A 128 8.47 9.32 23.61
N ALA A 129 8.79 8.86 24.82
CA ALA A 129 8.43 9.53 26.06
C ALA A 129 9.03 10.94 26.13
N PHE A 130 10.34 11.08 25.88
CA PHE A 130 10.99 12.39 25.81
C PHE A 130 10.36 13.29 24.75
N SER A 131 10.10 12.77 23.55
CA SER A 131 9.46 13.53 22.47
C SER A 131 8.06 14.04 22.84
N ILE A 132 7.32 13.32 23.68
CA ILE A 132 5.99 13.73 24.18
C ILE A 132 6.15 14.78 25.29
N LEU A 133 7.04 14.54 26.25
CA LEU A 133 7.25 15.45 27.38
C LEU A 133 7.72 16.83 26.92
N THR A 134 8.61 16.91 25.92
CA THR A 134 9.10 18.18 25.37
C THR A 134 8.01 19.05 24.71
N LYS A 135 6.79 18.54 24.55
CA LYS A 135 5.66 19.25 23.94
C LYS A 135 4.72 19.88 24.97
N LEU A 136 4.89 19.55 26.24
CA LEU A 136 4.12 20.14 27.33
C LEU A 136 4.85 21.40 27.84
N PRO A 137 4.10 22.41 28.31
CA PRO A 137 4.70 23.55 29.00
C PRO A 137 5.37 23.11 30.31
N GLU A 138 6.31 23.92 30.80
CA GLU A 138 6.94 23.76 32.12
C GLU A 138 5.96 23.93 33.28
#